data_AF-A0A1Q5J4K3-F1
#
_entry.id   AF-A0A1Q5J4K3-F1
#
_cell.length_a   1.000
_cell.length_b   1.000
_cell.length_c   1.000
_cell.angle_alpha   90.00
_cell.angle_beta   90.00
_cell.angle_gamma   90.00
#
_symmetry.space_group_name_H-M   'P 1'
#
loop_
_entity.id
_entity.type
_entity.pdbx_description
1 polymer ?
#
loop_
_entity_poly.entity_id
_entity_poly.type
_entity_poly.pdbx_seq_one_letter_code
_entity_poly.pdbx_strand_id
1 'polypeptide(L)'
;MAVGRRVFLGAFTAGAVTVAAGSEAAAADSEYTLYTSPAQFYGASTTAHTVTINHKAPSGDTAALNVTSDNPATSAMYLTGVETSRGTLKISHKGYADGSDPGASGLSIDLKTAGTAAQGIFVTATDGPTKGALIVLRNNPGVEDFVVKGTGRTGIGVARGATPQSQLHVVAAADAPSAIFAEGSVRLANVPAAPTNAPAAAGGGSLFAQDGKLFWKGGNGTVTEVASA
;
A
#
# COMPACT_ATOMS: atom_id res chain seq x y z
N MET A 1 -5.05 -42.20 -24.09
CA MET A 1 -4.73 -41.67 -22.74
C MET A 1 -6.04 -41.25 -22.07
N ALA A 2 -6.35 -41.80 -20.90
CA ALA A 2 -7.56 -41.46 -20.16
C ALA A 2 -7.39 -40.08 -19.49
N VAL A 3 -8.27 -39.14 -19.81
CA VAL A 3 -8.34 -37.85 -19.10
C VAL A 3 -9.10 -38.09 -17.81
N GLY A 4 -8.41 -38.01 -16.68
CA GLY A 4 -9.01 -38.19 -15.35
C GLY A 4 -10.11 -37.15 -15.12
N ARG A 5 -11.36 -37.60 -15.05
CA ARG A 5 -12.48 -36.82 -14.51
C ARG A 5 -12.29 -36.70 -13.01
N ARG A 6 -12.11 -35.48 -12.50
CA ARG A 6 -12.23 -35.19 -11.07
C ARG A 6 -13.60 -34.57 -10.81
N VAL A 7 -14.53 -35.41 -10.38
CA VAL A 7 -15.76 -35.01 -9.68
C VAL A 7 -15.37 -34.90 -8.21
N PHE A 8 -15.57 -33.74 -7.58
CA PHE A 8 -15.52 -33.67 -6.13
C PHE A 8 -16.93 -33.92 -5.58
N LEU A 9 -17.15 -35.14 -5.10
CA LEU A 9 -18.24 -35.49 -4.19
C LEU A 9 -17.77 -35.16 -2.76
N GLY A 10 -18.35 -34.13 -2.15
CA GLY A 10 -18.41 -33.97 -0.70
C GLY A 10 -19.82 -34.35 -0.22
N ALA A 11 -19.95 -34.84 1.02
CA ALA A 11 -21.22 -35.28 1.58
C ALA A 11 -22.28 -34.16 1.53
N PHE A 12 -23.37 -34.39 0.80
CA PHE A 12 -24.56 -33.54 0.83
C PHE A 12 -25.63 -34.24 1.68
N THR A 13 -26.13 -33.55 2.69
CA THR A 13 -27.40 -33.91 3.34
C THR A 13 -28.51 -33.59 2.35
N ALA A 14 -29.39 -34.55 2.09
CA ALA A 14 -30.41 -34.49 1.06
C ALA A 14 -31.27 -33.22 1.14
N GLY A 15 -31.32 -32.45 0.05
CA GLY A 15 -32.13 -31.24 -0.08
C GLY A 15 -31.71 -30.41 -1.30
N ALA A 16 -32.12 -30.86 -2.49
CA ALA A 16 -32.01 -30.20 -3.80
C ALA A 16 -30.61 -29.76 -4.26
N VAL A 17 -29.88 -30.69 -4.91
CA VAL A 17 -28.85 -30.32 -5.88
C VAL A 17 -29.36 -30.70 -7.27
N THR A 18 -29.62 -29.71 -8.12
CA THR A 18 -29.78 -29.94 -9.56
C THR A 18 -28.38 -30.11 -10.16
N VAL A 19 -27.96 -31.35 -10.34
CA VAL A 19 -26.75 -31.67 -11.11
C VAL A 19 -27.15 -31.67 -12.58
N ALA A 20 -26.83 -30.60 -13.32
CA ALA A 20 -26.83 -30.64 -14.78
C ALA A 20 -25.65 -31.50 -15.25
N ALA A 21 -25.86 -32.81 -15.37
CA ALA A 21 -24.92 -33.71 -16.02
C ALA A 21 -25.07 -33.57 -17.55
N GLY A 22 -24.33 -32.64 -18.15
CA GLY A 22 -24.33 -32.39 -19.60
C GLY A 22 -23.29 -31.33 -19.99
N SER A 23 -23.10 -31.08 -21.29
CA SER A 23 -22.24 -30.01 -21.83
C SER A 23 -22.79 -28.59 -21.60
N GLU A 24 -23.86 -28.47 -20.82
CA GLU A 24 -24.60 -27.24 -20.57
C GLU A 24 -24.14 -26.67 -19.21
N ALA A 25 -23.87 -25.37 -19.18
CA ALA A 25 -23.44 -24.66 -17.99
C ALA A 25 -24.51 -24.76 -16.88
N ALA A 26 -24.10 -25.13 -15.67
CA ALA A 26 -24.94 -24.92 -14.48
C ALA A 26 -24.93 -23.41 -14.17
N ALA A 27 -25.95 -22.70 -14.64
CA ALA A 27 -26.23 -21.33 -14.23
C ALA A 27 -27.14 -21.37 -12.99
N ALA A 28 -26.68 -20.82 -11.88
CA ALA A 28 -27.59 -20.43 -10.80
C ALA A 28 -28.22 -19.10 -11.24
N ASP A 29 -29.50 -19.15 -11.61
CA ASP A 29 -30.33 -17.96 -11.83
C ASP A 29 -30.57 -17.24 -10.49
N SER A 30 -30.98 -15.99 -10.60
CA SER A 30 -31.13 -14.84 -9.69
C SER A 30 -31.79 -15.05 -8.30
N GLU A 31 -31.81 -16.25 -7.76
CA GLU A 31 -32.45 -16.58 -6.49
C GLU A 31 -31.42 -16.64 -5.35
N TYR A 32 -31.49 -15.64 -4.45
CA TYR A 32 -30.75 -15.64 -3.20
C TYR A 32 -31.28 -16.77 -2.30
N THR A 33 -30.66 -17.94 -2.36
CA THR A 33 -30.90 -18.98 -1.35
C THR A 33 -30.23 -18.55 -0.05
N LEU A 34 -31.01 -18.29 1.00
CA LEU A 34 -30.48 -18.03 2.33
C LEU A 34 -29.79 -19.31 2.84
N TYR A 35 -28.47 -19.32 2.81
CA TYR A 35 -27.69 -20.38 3.44
C TYR A 35 -27.51 -20.09 4.93
N THR A 36 -27.98 -21.00 5.78
CA THR A 36 -27.74 -20.95 7.23
C THR A 36 -26.30 -21.33 7.61
N SER A 37 -25.49 -21.77 6.64
CA SER A 37 -24.08 -22.10 6.81
C SER A 37 -23.27 -21.56 5.62
N PRO A 38 -22.10 -20.93 5.86
CA PRO A 38 -21.32 -20.34 4.78
C PRO A 38 -20.75 -21.41 3.84
N ALA A 39 -20.51 -21.04 2.58
CA ALA A 39 -19.66 -21.83 1.70
C ALA A 39 -18.22 -21.84 2.25
N GLN A 40 -17.64 -23.03 2.44
CA GLN A 40 -16.28 -23.20 2.95
C GLN A 40 -15.47 -24.06 1.99
N PHE A 41 -14.28 -23.57 1.62
CA PHE A 41 -13.32 -24.30 0.80
C PHE A 41 -12.05 -24.52 1.61
N TYR A 42 -11.64 -25.78 1.77
CA TYR A 42 -10.43 -26.15 2.49
C TYR A 42 -9.44 -26.83 1.55
N GLY A 43 -8.18 -26.40 1.60
CA GLY A 43 -7.10 -26.95 0.79
C GLY A 43 -5.84 -27.12 1.61
N ALA A 44 -5.17 -28.26 1.46
CA ALA A 44 -3.90 -28.59 2.11
C ALA A 44 -2.80 -28.90 1.07
N SER A 45 -3.00 -28.46 -0.18
CA SER A 45 -2.04 -28.72 -1.27
C SER A 45 -0.81 -27.82 -1.13
N THR A 46 0.36 -28.37 -1.49
CA THR A 46 1.62 -27.62 -1.59
C THR A 46 1.89 -27.08 -3.00
N THR A 47 1.05 -27.43 -3.98
CA THR A 47 1.28 -27.11 -5.41
C THR A 47 0.08 -26.48 -6.10
N ALA A 48 -1.08 -26.40 -5.46
CA ALA A 48 -2.31 -25.87 -6.05
C ALA A 48 -3.01 -24.87 -5.12
N HIS A 49 -3.75 -23.94 -5.72
CA HIS A 49 -4.62 -23.02 -4.99
C HIS A 49 -5.89 -23.74 -4.53
N THR A 50 -6.41 -23.35 -3.36
CA THR A 50 -7.69 -23.85 -2.84
C THR A 50 -8.87 -23.38 -3.71
N VAL A 51 -8.84 -22.12 -4.16
CA VAL A 51 -9.85 -21.51 -5.03
C VAL A 51 -9.17 -20.67 -6.11
N THR A 52 -9.65 -20.77 -7.34
CA THR A 52 -9.27 -19.87 -8.46
C THR A 52 -10.54 -19.32 -9.09
N ILE A 53 -10.65 -17.99 -9.18
CA ILE A 53 -11.78 -17.29 -9.82
C ILE A 53 -11.26 -16.55 -11.05
N ASN A 54 -11.85 -16.79 -12.21
CA ASN A 54 -11.38 -16.24 -13.48
C ASN A 54 -12.52 -15.58 -14.26
N HIS A 55 -12.31 -14.35 -14.70
CA HIS A 55 -13.11 -13.71 -15.73
C HIS A 55 -12.31 -13.67 -17.04
N LYS A 56 -12.85 -14.23 -18.12
CA LYS A 56 -12.14 -14.39 -19.40
C LYS A 56 -12.74 -13.59 -20.55
N ALA A 57 -13.87 -12.90 -20.34
CA ALA A 57 -14.43 -12.07 -21.39
C ALA A 57 -13.48 -10.87 -21.64
N PRO A 58 -13.24 -10.49 -22.91
CA PRO A 58 -12.30 -9.42 -23.25
C PRO A 58 -12.90 -8.01 -23.09
N SER A 59 -14.20 -7.89 -22.78
CA SER A 59 -14.95 -6.64 -22.70
C SER A 59 -16.21 -6.80 -21.87
N GLY A 60 -16.78 -5.69 -21.40
CA GLY A 60 -18.05 -5.61 -20.66
C GLY A 60 -17.88 -5.03 -19.26
N ASP A 61 -18.98 -4.99 -18.50
CA ASP A 61 -19.06 -4.29 -17.20
C ASP A 61 -18.94 -5.24 -15.99
N THR A 62 -18.56 -6.50 -16.22
CA THR A 62 -18.54 -7.54 -15.18
C THR A 62 -17.15 -7.70 -14.56
N ALA A 63 -17.11 -7.93 -13.25
CA ALA A 63 -15.88 -8.25 -12.51
C ALA A 63 -15.68 -9.77 -12.36
N ALA A 64 -14.44 -10.19 -12.08
CA ALA A 64 -14.15 -11.57 -11.72
C ALA A 64 -14.72 -11.97 -10.35
N LEU A 65 -14.68 -11.06 -9.39
CA LEU A 65 -15.20 -11.25 -8.04
C LEU A 65 -15.81 -9.92 -7.56
N ASN A 66 -17.06 -9.98 -7.10
CA ASN A 66 -17.74 -8.90 -6.39
C ASN A 66 -18.07 -9.38 -4.97
N VAL A 67 -17.73 -8.58 -3.95
CA VAL A 67 -17.97 -8.90 -2.53
C VAL A 67 -18.64 -7.70 -1.88
N THR A 68 -19.77 -7.92 -1.25
CA THR A 68 -20.57 -6.87 -0.59
C THR A 68 -20.96 -7.34 0.81
N SER A 69 -21.08 -6.40 1.75
CA SER A 69 -21.57 -6.66 3.10
C SER A 69 -22.41 -5.48 3.56
N ASP A 70 -23.59 -5.78 4.10
CA ASP A 70 -24.45 -4.80 4.76
C ASP A 70 -24.27 -4.81 6.28
N ASN A 71 -23.36 -5.63 6.82
CA ASN A 71 -23.11 -5.73 8.25
C ASN A 71 -22.13 -4.63 8.70
N PRO A 72 -22.55 -3.65 9.51
CA PRO A 72 -21.69 -2.55 9.95
C PRO A 72 -20.68 -2.96 11.04
N ALA A 73 -20.85 -4.12 11.68
CA ALA A 73 -20.07 -4.53 12.85
C ALA A 73 -18.81 -5.34 12.51
N THR A 74 -18.62 -5.75 11.26
CA THR A 74 -17.50 -6.60 10.85
C THR A 74 -16.97 -6.18 9.48
N SER A 75 -15.69 -6.44 9.22
CA SER A 75 -15.10 -6.16 7.91
C SER A 75 -15.78 -7.00 6.83
N ALA A 76 -16.08 -6.39 5.68
CA ALA A 76 -16.64 -7.11 4.53
C ALA A 76 -15.73 -8.23 4.01
N MET A 77 -14.41 -8.10 4.23
CA MET A 77 -13.40 -9.10 3.88
C MET A 77 -12.30 -9.14 4.93
N TYR A 78 -11.95 -10.34 5.39
CA TYR A 78 -10.73 -10.60 6.16
C TYR A 78 -9.74 -11.38 5.29
N LEU A 79 -8.47 -11.04 5.38
CA LEU A 79 -7.38 -11.75 4.72
C LEU A 79 -6.22 -11.89 5.71
N THR A 80 -5.67 -13.09 5.82
CA THR A 80 -4.52 -13.39 6.68
C THR A 80 -3.57 -14.33 5.95
N GLY A 81 -2.28 -14.13 6.19
CA GLY A 81 -1.18 -14.88 5.60
C GLY A 81 0.07 -14.77 6.46
N VAL A 82 1.05 -15.62 6.20
CA VAL A 82 2.29 -15.77 7.00
C VAL A 82 3.52 -15.83 6.10
N GLU A 83 3.53 -15.01 5.06
CA GLU A 83 4.56 -15.03 4.03
C GLU A 83 5.94 -14.59 4.58
N THR A 84 7.01 -15.27 4.16
CA THR A 84 8.38 -14.90 4.54
C THR A 84 9.07 -13.96 3.55
N SER A 85 8.59 -13.91 2.30
CA SER A 85 9.25 -13.18 1.19
C SER A 85 8.28 -12.72 0.09
N ARG A 86 6.98 -12.60 0.42
CA ARG A 86 5.91 -12.17 -0.49
C ARG A 86 4.97 -11.21 0.25
N GLY A 87 4.10 -10.53 -0.51
CA GLY A 87 2.99 -9.81 0.10
C GLY A 87 1.79 -10.74 0.32
N THR A 88 1.09 -10.58 1.43
CA THR A 88 -0.14 -11.32 1.75
C THR A 88 -1.23 -11.13 0.70
N LEU A 89 -1.39 -9.89 0.21
CA LEU A 89 -2.15 -9.57 -0.99
C LEU A 89 -1.20 -9.08 -2.08
N LYS A 90 -1.18 -9.76 -3.22
CA LYS A 90 -0.45 -9.31 -4.41
C LYS A 90 -1.42 -8.95 -5.52
N ILE A 91 -1.45 -7.67 -5.86
CA ILE A 91 -2.21 -7.14 -7.01
C ILE A 91 -1.23 -6.90 -8.17
N SER A 92 -1.69 -7.11 -9.40
CA SER A 92 -0.90 -6.82 -10.60
C SER A 92 -1.81 -6.26 -11.68
N HIS A 93 -1.66 -4.97 -11.98
CA HIS A 93 -2.24 -4.36 -13.17
C HIS A 93 -1.37 -4.72 -14.38
N LYS A 94 -1.98 -5.30 -15.41
CA LYS A 94 -1.32 -5.53 -16.70
C LYS A 94 -1.62 -4.32 -17.58
N GLY A 95 -0.70 -3.37 -17.59
CA GLY A 95 -0.86 -2.16 -18.38
C GLY A 95 -0.65 -2.36 -19.87
N TYR A 96 -0.71 -1.25 -20.61
CA TYR A 96 -0.52 -1.20 -22.05
C TYR A 96 0.77 -0.48 -22.40
N ALA A 97 1.52 -1.01 -23.38
CA ALA A 97 2.83 -0.48 -23.74
C ALA A 97 2.79 0.93 -24.37
N ASP A 98 1.64 1.31 -24.91
CA ASP A 98 1.36 2.64 -25.47
C ASP A 98 0.90 3.66 -24.42
N GLY A 99 0.76 3.25 -23.15
CA GLY A 99 0.30 4.12 -22.07
C GLY A 99 -1.18 4.51 -22.18
N SER A 100 -2.00 3.69 -22.84
CA SER A 100 -3.43 3.95 -23.01
C SER A 100 -4.28 3.76 -21.74
N ASP A 101 -3.66 3.53 -20.59
CA ASP A 101 -4.28 3.29 -19.28
C ASP A 101 -4.09 4.43 -18.25
N PRO A 102 -4.08 5.72 -18.63
CA PRO A 102 -3.77 6.81 -17.68
C PRO A 102 -4.84 6.96 -16.57
N GLY A 103 -6.05 6.42 -16.77
CA GLY A 103 -7.12 6.39 -15.77
C GLY A 103 -7.16 5.12 -14.93
N ALA A 104 -6.29 4.14 -15.18
CA ALA A 104 -6.25 2.89 -14.41
C ALA A 104 -5.46 3.05 -13.11
N SER A 105 -5.68 2.13 -12.17
CA SER A 105 -4.95 2.10 -10.90
C SER A 105 -4.72 0.67 -10.42
N GLY A 106 -3.66 0.47 -9.63
CA GLY A 106 -3.45 -0.81 -8.92
C GLY A 106 -4.43 -1.01 -7.76
N LEU A 107 -4.87 0.09 -7.13
CA LEU A 107 -5.85 0.11 -6.04
C LEU A 107 -6.61 1.44 -6.09
N SER A 108 -7.93 1.38 -6.04
CA SER A 108 -8.83 2.53 -5.94
C SER A 108 -9.74 2.38 -4.72
N ILE A 109 -9.92 3.45 -3.95
CA ILE A 109 -10.71 3.48 -2.72
C ILE A 109 -11.63 4.70 -2.78
N ASP A 110 -12.92 4.49 -2.58
CA ASP A 110 -13.94 5.54 -2.54
C ASP A 110 -14.63 5.57 -1.16
N LEU A 111 -14.47 6.67 -0.44
CA LEU A 111 -15.11 6.91 0.86
C LEU A 111 -16.43 7.66 0.62
N LYS A 112 -17.49 6.88 0.39
CA LYS A 112 -18.81 7.41 0.04
C LYS A 112 -19.50 8.14 1.19
N THR A 113 -20.53 8.91 0.82
CA THR A 113 -21.43 9.69 1.67
C THR A 113 -20.83 11.02 2.15
N ALA A 114 -21.50 12.12 1.82
CA ALA A 114 -21.12 13.45 2.29
C ALA A 114 -21.11 13.51 3.83
N GLY A 115 -20.05 14.07 4.41
CA GLY A 115 -19.88 14.14 5.86
C GLY A 115 -19.30 12.88 6.52
N THR A 116 -18.90 11.86 5.75
CA THR A 116 -18.20 10.69 6.29
C THR A 116 -16.88 11.07 6.98
N ALA A 117 -16.58 10.41 8.10
CA ALA A 117 -15.32 10.52 8.83
C ALA A 117 -14.44 9.26 8.68
N ALA A 118 -14.75 8.39 7.72
CA ALA A 118 -14.00 7.17 7.48
C ALA A 118 -12.54 7.47 7.10
N GLN A 119 -11.61 6.63 7.54
CA GLN A 119 -10.22 6.69 7.12
C GLN A 119 -10.03 5.92 5.80
N GLY A 120 -9.09 6.36 4.96
CA GLY A 120 -8.70 5.63 3.75
C GLY A 120 -7.85 4.40 4.07
N ILE A 121 -6.55 4.61 4.25
CA ILE A 121 -5.58 3.54 4.55
C ILE A 121 -5.07 3.71 5.98
N PHE A 122 -5.21 2.66 6.79
CA PHE A 122 -4.66 2.58 8.15
C PHE A 122 -3.67 1.42 8.24
N VAL A 123 -2.46 1.69 8.73
CA VAL A 123 -1.39 0.70 8.89
C VAL A 123 -0.89 0.75 10.32
N THR A 124 -0.83 -0.40 10.99
CA THR A 124 -0.31 -0.55 12.34
C THR A 124 0.41 -1.88 12.51
N ALA A 125 1.13 -2.04 13.62
CA ALA A 125 1.73 -3.29 14.05
C ALA A 125 1.39 -3.48 15.54
N THR A 126 0.31 -4.22 15.82
CA THR A 126 -0.32 -4.30 17.14
C THR A 126 0.52 -5.03 18.18
N ASP A 127 1.36 -5.97 17.75
CA ASP A 127 2.25 -6.74 18.63
C ASP A 127 3.62 -6.08 18.83
N GLY A 128 3.75 -4.82 18.44
CA GLY A 128 4.97 -4.02 18.53
C GLY A 128 5.43 -3.48 17.17
N PRO A 129 6.28 -2.43 17.18
CA PRO A 129 6.68 -1.75 15.95
C PRO A 129 7.44 -2.69 15.00
N THR A 130 7.02 -2.70 13.74
CA THR A 130 7.74 -3.43 12.69
C THR A 130 9.10 -2.79 12.40
N LYS A 131 10.09 -3.64 12.06
CA LYS A 131 11.39 -3.18 11.56
C LYS A 131 11.35 -2.79 10.08
N GLY A 132 10.36 -3.30 9.35
CA GLY A 132 10.17 -3.01 7.93
C GLY A 132 9.71 -1.58 7.69
N ALA A 133 9.79 -1.12 6.45
CA ALA A 133 9.16 0.14 6.05
C ALA A 133 7.63 0.02 6.10
N LEU A 134 6.96 1.10 6.48
CA LEU A 134 5.49 1.19 6.54
C LEU A 134 4.91 1.39 5.13
N ILE A 135 5.61 2.14 4.28
CA ILE A 135 5.30 2.32 2.86
C ILE A 135 6.61 2.46 2.08
N VAL A 136 6.64 1.86 0.89
CA VAL A 136 7.75 1.99 -0.06
C VAL A 136 7.20 2.09 -1.46
N LEU A 137 7.44 3.22 -2.13
CA LEU A 137 7.12 3.45 -3.53
C LEU A 137 8.41 3.39 -4.34
N ARG A 138 8.46 2.50 -5.32
CA ARG A 138 9.63 2.24 -6.17
C ARG A 138 9.18 2.10 -7.61
N ASN A 139 9.31 3.17 -8.36
CA ASN A 139 9.15 3.24 -9.79
C ASN A 139 10.53 3.33 -10.48
N ASN A 140 11.41 4.20 -9.96
CA ASN A 140 12.71 4.42 -10.57
C ASN A 140 13.77 3.40 -10.13
N PRO A 141 14.64 2.91 -11.05
CA PRO A 141 15.72 1.99 -10.71
C PRO A 141 16.67 2.57 -9.66
N GLY A 142 17.05 1.76 -8.67
CA GLY A 142 18.03 2.16 -7.65
C GLY A 142 17.55 3.20 -6.63
N VAL A 143 16.31 3.70 -6.75
CA VAL A 143 15.75 4.76 -5.90
C VAL A 143 14.55 4.26 -5.09
N GLU A 144 14.34 4.84 -3.92
CA GLU A 144 13.05 4.89 -3.23
C GLU A 144 12.45 6.28 -3.48
N ASP A 145 11.49 6.34 -4.39
CA ASP A 145 10.84 7.61 -4.79
C ASP A 145 10.15 8.24 -3.59
N PHE A 146 9.50 7.41 -2.78
CA PHE A 146 8.96 7.76 -1.47
C PHE A 146 9.04 6.57 -0.53
N VAL A 147 9.47 6.80 0.71
CA VAL A 147 9.54 5.75 1.74
C VAL A 147 9.26 6.32 3.12
N VAL A 148 8.49 5.58 3.93
CA VAL A 148 8.42 5.77 5.39
C VAL A 148 8.95 4.51 6.04
N LYS A 149 10.06 4.63 6.78
CA LYS A 149 10.70 3.51 7.45
C LYS A 149 9.93 3.11 8.72
N GLY A 150 10.19 1.93 9.27
CA GLY A 150 9.61 1.49 10.56
C GLY A 150 9.98 2.40 11.74
N THR A 151 11.04 3.20 11.61
CA THR A 151 11.42 4.25 12.56
C THR A 151 10.59 5.53 12.45
N GLY A 152 9.69 5.62 11.46
CA GLY A 152 8.92 6.83 11.14
C GLY A 152 9.67 7.87 10.31
N ARG A 153 10.96 7.68 10.01
CA ARG A 153 11.71 8.58 9.13
C ARG A 153 11.27 8.44 7.68
N THR A 154 11.24 9.56 6.98
CA THR A 154 10.76 9.67 5.59
C THR A 154 11.90 10.00 4.63
N GLY A 155 11.94 9.31 3.49
CA GLY A 155 12.88 9.59 2.39
C GLY A 155 12.12 9.90 1.10
N ILE A 156 12.63 10.86 0.33
CA ILE A 156 12.15 11.21 -1.01
C ILE A 156 13.35 11.24 -1.95
N GLY A 157 13.32 10.41 -3.01
CA GLY A 157 14.42 10.31 -3.97
C GLY A 157 15.71 9.71 -3.40
N VAL A 158 15.65 9.03 -2.25
CA VAL A 158 16.84 8.45 -1.59
C VAL A 158 17.28 7.15 -2.29
N ALA A 159 18.56 6.80 -2.18
CA ALA A 159 19.06 5.52 -2.68
C ALA A 159 18.28 4.35 -2.07
N ARG A 160 17.97 3.34 -2.89
CA ARG A 160 17.14 2.20 -2.48
C ARG A 160 17.74 1.46 -1.29
N GLY A 161 16.93 1.30 -0.23
CA GLY A 161 17.36 0.63 0.99
C GLY A 161 18.20 1.50 1.93
N ALA A 162 18.54 2.74 1.56
CA ALA A 162 19.24 3.65 2.44
C ALA A 162 18.38 4.06 3.64
N THR A 163 19.05 4.43 4.73
CA THR A 163 18.41 5.00 5.92
C THR A 163 18.35 6.51 5.78
N PRO A 164 17.15 7.14 5.84
CA PRO A 164 17.04 8.58 5.92
C PRO A 164 17.86 9.16 7.08
N GLN A 165 18.63 10.20 6.78
CA GLN A 165 19.58 10.81 7.71
C GLN A 165 18.92 11.82 8.67
N SER A 166 17.67 12.21 8.37
CA SER A 166 16.84 13.09 9.19
C SER A 166 15.41 12.54 9.25
N GLN A 167 14.51 13.22 9.96
CA GLN A 167 13.09 12.89 9.99
C GLN A 167 12.47 12.92 8.58
N LEU A 168 12.89 13.89 7.76
CA LEU A 168 12.63 13.96 6.33
C LEU A 168 13.96 14.16 5.61
N HIS A 169 14.29 13.27 4.68
CA HIS A 169 15.48 13.35 3.82
C HIS A 169 15.06 13.41 2.36
N VAL A 170 15.33 14.56 1.71
CA VAL A 170 14.99 14.80 0.30
C VAL A 170 16.27 14.94 -0.50
N VAL A 171 16.37 14.19 -1.60
CA VAL A 171 17.48 14.29 -2.57
C VAL A 171 16.89 14.78 -3.89
N ALA A 172 17.41 15.89 -4.41
CA ALA A 172 17.01 16.38 -5.73
C ALA A 172 17.41 15.36 -6.81
N ALA A 173 16.48 15.08 -7.73
CA ALA A 173 16.82 14.38 -8.96
C ALA A 173 17.74 15.25 -9.83
N ALA A 174 18.51 14.63 -10.73
CA ALA A 174 19.56 15.32 -11.49
C ALA A 174 19.06 16.48 -12.36
N ASP A 175 17.81 16.41 -12.81
CA ASP A 175 17.12 17.40 -13.64
C ASP A 175 16.12 18.27 -12.87
N ALA A 176 15.95 18.03 -11.57
CA ALA A 176 15.07 18.83 -10.74
C ALA A 176 15.71 20.19 -10.43
N PRO A 177 15.03 21.33 -10.67
CA PRO A 177 15.58 22.65 -10.40
C PRO A 177 15.76 22.94 -8.91
N SER A 178 15.10 22.18 -8.03
CA SER A 178 15.25 22.28 -6.58
C SER A 178 14.87 20.94 -5.92
N ALA A 179 15.41 20.69 -4.72
CA ALA A 179 14.94 19.59 -3.88
C ALA A 179 13.58 19.91 -3.24
N ILE A 180 13.37 21.18 -2.87
CA ILE A 180 12.16 21.70 -2.23
C ILE A 180 11.87 23.08 -2.83
N PHE A 181 10.66 23.26 -3.35
CA PHE A 181 10.10 24.55 -3.74
C PHE A 181 8.91 24.86 -2.83
N ALA A 182 8.89 26.05 -2.22
CA ALA A 182 7.87 26.45 -1.25
C ALA A 182 7.19 27.75 -1.68
N GLU A 183 5.93 27.67 -2.11
CA GLU A 183 5.09 28.83 -2.42
C GLU A 183 4.31 29.25 -1.17
N GLY A 184 4.96 30.04 -0.31
CA GLY A 184 4.39 30.52 0.95
C GLY A 184 5.44 30.71 2.04
N SER A 185 5.00 30.97 3.27
CA SER A 185 5.91 31.13 4.42
C SER A 185 6.38 29.79 4.98
N VAL A 186 7.68 29.66 5.27
CA VAL A 186 8.23 28.55 6.06
C VAL A 186 8.42 29.01 7.51
N ARG A 187 7.72 28.36 8.44
CA ARG A 187 7.87 28.62 9.88
C ARG A 187 8.91 27.69 10.47
N LEU A 188 9.88 28.25 11.18
CA LEU A 188 10.87 27.49 11.94
C LEU A 188 10.58 27.66 13.43
N ALA A 189 10.33 26.56 14.12
CA ALA A 189 10.14 26.58 15.56
C ALA A 189 11.49 26.75 16.28
N ASN A 190 11.47 27.41 17.44
CA ASN A 190 12.64 27.51 18.28
C ASN A 190 13.11 26.11 18.69
N VAL A 191 14.39 25.83 18.45
CA VAL A 191 15.05 24.66 19.03
C VAL A 191 15.62 25.02 20.40
N PRO A 192 15.69 24.06 21.34
CA PRO A 192 16.19 24.32 22.70
C PRO A 192 17.70 24.61 22.75
N ALA A 193 18.43 24.19 21.72
CA ALA A 193 19.87 24.45 21.58
C ALA A 193 20.28 24.38 20.10
N ALA A 194 21.40 25.01 19.77
CA ALA A 194 21.98 24.94 18.44
C ALA A 194 22.18 23.46 18.00
N PRO A 195 21.77 23.08 16.78
CA PRO A 195 21.90 21.72 16.29
C PRO A 195 23.33 21.19 16.40
N THR A 196 23.51 20.05 17.06
CA THR A 196 24.81 19.36 17.18
C THR A 196 25.15 18.57 15.93
N ASN A 197 24.12 18.17 15.17
CA ASN A 197 24.22 17.20 14.08
C ASN A 197 24.27 17.94 12.73
N ALA A 198 25.40 18.55 12.39
CA ALA A 198 25.71 18.67 10.97
C ALA A 198 26.07 17.24 10.52
N PRO A 199 25.46 16.67 9.45
CA PRO A 199 25.97 15.43 8.90
C PRO A 199 27.32 15.75 8.27
N ALA A 200 28.39 15.72 9.08
CA ALA A 200 29.74 16.05 8.67
C ALA A 200 30.23 15.20 7.48
N ALA A 201 29.56 14.07 7.22
CA ALA A 201 29.83 13.19 6.08
C ALA A 201 29.31 13.73 4.72
N ALA A 202 28.33 14.63 4.68
CA ALA A 202 27.73 15.15 3.42
C ALA A 202 28.02 16.63 3.14
N GLY A 203 28.60 17.35 4.10
CA GLY A 203 28.85 18.79 4.00
C GLY A 203 27.62 19.65 4.35
N GLY A 204 27.69 20.95 4.05
CA GLY A 204 26.61 21.91 4.30
C GLY A 204 26.59 22.50 5.71
N GLY A 205 25.39 22.66 6.29
CA GLY A 205 25.17 23.25 7.61
C GLY A 205 23.72 23.11 8.06
N SER A 206 23.35 23.77 9.17
CA SER A 206 22.00 23.71 9.75
C SER A 206 21.42 25.11 9.88
N LEU A 207 20.24 25.32 9.30
CA LEU A 207 19.41 26.50 9.54
C LEU A 207 18.43 26.19 10.67
N PHE A 208 18.34 27.07 11.67
CA PHE A 208 17.47 26.85 12.83
C PHE A 208 17.00 28.18 13.43
N ALA A 209 15.92 28.15 14.21
CA ALA A 209 15.47 29.28 15.00
C ALA A 209 15.76 29.05 16.48
N GLN A 210 16.09 30.10 17.22
CA GLN A 210 16.24 30.07 18.67
C GLN A 210 15.86 31.45 19.23
N ASP A 211 15.04 31.47 20.27
CA ASP A 211 14.55 32.70 20.91
C ASP A 211 13.95 33.72 19.93
N GLY A 212 13.28 33.23 18.88
CA GLY A 212 12.64 34.07 17.84
C GLY A 212 13.59 34.56 16.73
N LYS A 213 14.89 34.30 16.86
CA LYS A 213 15.92 34.68 15.87
C LYS A 213 16.23 33.53 14.92
N LEU A 214 16.75 33.86 13.74
CA LEU A 214 17.18 32.90 12.73
C LEU A 214 18.71 32.74 12.76
N PHE A 215 19.20 31.50 12.75
CA PHE A 215 20.62 31.19 12.79
C PHE A 215 21.02 30.18 11.70
N TRP A 216 22.23 30.34 11.18
CA TRP A 216 22.93 29.36 10.35
C TRP A 216 24.15 28.82 11.11
N LYS A 217 24.25 27.49 11.21
CA LYS A 217 25.46 26.81 11.68
C LYS A 217 26.16 26.13 10.49
N GLY A 218 27.32 26.66 10.09
CA GLY A 218 28.11 26.08 9.00
C GLY A 218 28.75 24.74 9.37
N GLY A 219 29.23 24.00 8.37
CA GLY A 219 29.89 22.71 8.55
C GLY A 219 31.22 22.77 9.34
N ASN A 220 31.82 23.96 9.47
CA ASN A 220 32.95 24.23 10.35
C ASN A 220 32.56 24.43 11.83
N GLY A 221 31.26 24.40 12.14
CA GLY A 221 30.72 24.57 13.49
C GLY A 221 30.38 26.00 13.88
N THR A 222 30.76 27.01 13.08
CA THR A 222 30.45 28.42 13.36
C THR A 222 28.95 28.67 13.29
N VAL A 223 28.41 29.34 14.32
CA VAL A 223 27.01 29.79 14.37
C VAL A 223 26.95 31.28 14.05
N THR A 224 26.04 31.65 13.14
CA THR A 224 25.83 33.02 12.68
C THR A 224 24.36 33.37 12.79
N GLU A 225 24.05 34.49 13.46
CA GLU A 225 22.71 35.08 13.43
C GLU A 225 22.45 35.65 12.02
N VAL A 226 21.36 35.21 11.40
CA VAL A 226 20.94 35.60 10.04
C VAL A 226 19.90 36.72 10.11
N ALA A 227 19.00 36.65 11.10
CA ALA A 227 17.98 37.67 11.34
C ALA A 227 17.59 37.69 12.82
N SER A 228 17.25 38.88 13.33
CA SER A 228 16.76 39.08 14.69
C SER A 228 15.25 38.81 14.80
N ALA A 229 14.76 38.69 16.04
CA ALA A 229 13.34 38.67 16.38
C ALA A 229 12.66 40.02 16.12
#